data_AF-A0AAE1PZL1-F1
#
_entry.id   AF-A0AAE1PZL1-F1
#
_cell.length_a   1.000
_cell.length_b   1.000
_cell.length_c   1.000
_cell.angle_alpha   90.00
_cell.angle_beta   90.00
_cell.angle_gamma   90.00
#
_symmetry.space_group_name_H-M   'P 1'
#
loop_
_entity.id
_entity.type
_entity.pdbx_description
1 polymer ?
#
loop_
_entity_poly.entity_id
_entity_poly.type
_entity_poly.pdbx_seq_one_letter_code
_entity_poly.pdbx_strand_id
1 'polypeptide(L)'
;MPCPSCLSASLPTTPRDFSGWGGTDEVENGVWTDFEGNKLNFTNFEDTYKSSKRSCLIMLVPPYNEKWDDVSCGKTYSMCVPCQEEKVKNRTVIKMRGLCEEDENAAWFTLHQDQGEAPMFKGFTRYRISTDEADEGGWELYDLWKNKTVARYPTHSSSYPLGTHTWELVSDYDICDMRSGFQRILTLSGCYPDEYTCGDGTCVDLERRCDLRVDCPDNTDEIGCDKLKKPQDYLSSLTPAGVEPGPLAMNLSLTILGFSEINLRDMMLTVNLAYTLSWFDQRLQYRNLKYFDQINHIQVDEVWTPRVEYLNADFPNVHTDGLLLTVGRRSPPEPDDPSLHSHDEIFEGAKNPLQLYRRVNAPFSCNMKLQNFPFDTQRCHLLLRLASARQDFLSYVQLNVSYMGEQLLTEYEVGEVTVQHIQEEDYSVADITITLYRRFWFYFTSTYVPTVMLMLISFASLFCKRENCDLRVMMALTTLLVLYALYQQISNGLPKTSYVKAIDVWCFFAITFIFTKVIFHVVIDVAVRVSYGVRRKRHVSIGLNQQQQQQQHRSNSKERVNSWEDEIEKIPRLSLRLPTNRSTTTTTTTNNNNKVMVMARIGYTVVFVVFAVVYWLIVLLNVDY
;
A
#
# COMPACT_ATOMS: atom_id res chain seq x y z
N MET A 1 -1.69 0.87 34.64
CA MET A 1 -1.73 2.01 35.57
C MET A 1 -0.33 2.61 35.68
N PRO A 2 -0.09 3.83 35.18
CA PRO A 2 1.04 4.65 35.56
C PRO A 2 0.59 5.93 36.31
N CYS A 3 1.45 6.42 37.21
CA CYS A 3 1.23 7.58 38.08
C CYS A 3 0.85 8.87 37.32
N PRO A 4 -0.27 9.53 37.67
CA PRO A 4 -0.65 10.83 37.15
C PRO A 4 -0.23 11.94 38.13
N SER A 5 1.06 12.28 38.21
CA SER A 5 1.51 13.46 39.00
C SER A 5 2.95 13.92 38.74
N CYS A 6 3.46 13.77 37.50
CA CYS A 6 4.75 14.38 37.09
C CYS A 6 4.64 15.18 35.78
N LEU A 7 3.50 15.84 35.56
CA LEU A 7 3.28 16.80 34.46
C LEU A 7 2.98 18.18 35.06
N SER A 8 4.00 18.83 35.61
CA SER A 8 4.03 20.29 35.79
C SER A 8 5.44 20.73 36.23
N ALA A 9 6.42 20.53 35.35
CA ALA A 9 7.56 21.43 35.31
C ALA A 9 7.51 22.05 33.92
N SER A 10 6.81 23.17 33.80
CA SER A 10 6.97 24.09 32.69
C SER A 10 8.47 24.42 32.59
N LEU A 11 9.15 23.83 31.61
CA LEU A 11 10.42 24.35 31.12
C LEU A 11 10.21 25.82 30.74
N PRO A 12 11.13 26.74 31.07
CA PRO A 12 10.90 28.16 30.84
C PRO A 12 10.74 28.40 29.34
N THR A 13 9.56 28.86 28.95
CA THR A 13 9.17 29.27 27.59
C THR A 13 9.51 30.75 27.37
N THR A 14 10.78 31.10 27.49
CA THR A 14 11.29 32.39 27.01
C THR A 14 12.40 32.09 25.99
N PRO A 15 12.39 32.74 24.82
CA PRO A 15 13.49 32.59 23.88
C PRO A 15 14.80 32.99 24.57
N ARG A 16 15.88 32.33 24.18
CA ARG A 16 17.19 32.39 24.84
C ARG A 16 17.89 33.70 24.46
N ASP A 17 17.33 34.82 24.91
CA ASP A 17 17.63 36.19 24.42
C ASP A 17 18.89 36.83 25.06
N PHE A 18 19.71 36.06 25.79
CA PHE A 18 20.86 36.61 26.52
C PHE A 18 22.04 35.64 26.56
N SER A 19 23.23 36.14 26.26
CA SER A 19 24.50 35.49 26.61
C SER A 19 24.85 35.87 28.06
N GLY A 20 24.75 34.92 28.99
CA GLY A 20 25.16 35.13 30.38
C GLY A 20 26.68 35.09 30.50
N TRP A 21 27.30 36.14 31.07
CA TRP A 21 28.75 36.30 31.14
C TRP A 21 29.30 36.21 32.56
N GLY A 22 30.60 35.99 32.65
CA GLY A 22 31.33 35.61 33.86
C GLY A 22 31.58 36.69 34.92
N GLY A 23 30.89 37.83 34.85
CA GLY A 23 31.06 38.91 35.82
C GLY A 23 30.15 38.71 37.02
N THR A 24 30.68 38.83 38.23
CA THR A 24 29.87 38.86 39.46
C THR A 24 30.21 40.08 40.30
N ASP A 25 29.20 40.63 40.97
CA ASP A 25 29.32 41.68 41.97
C ASP A 25 29.30 41.12 43.40
N GLU A 26 29.61 39.81 43.57
CA GLU A 26 29.58 39.10 44.85
C GLU A 26 30.49 39.74 45.92
N VAL A 27 31.61 40.35 45.52
CA VAL A 27 32.58 40.96 46.43
C VAL A 27 32.11 42.34 46.92
N GLU A 28 31.56 43.17 46.04
CA GLU A 28 31.06 44.51 46.35
C GLU A 28 29.96 44.88 45.35
N ASN A 29 28.74 45.16 45.84
CA ASN A 29 27.59 45.49 44.98
C ASN A 29 27.92 46.67 44.04
N GLY A 30 27.72 46.47 42.74
CA GLY A 30 28.02 47.46 41.71
C GLY A 30 29.51 47.57 41.33
N VAL A 31 30.37 46.72 41.89
CA VAL A 31 31.75 46.49 41.43
C VAL A 31 31.82 45.09 40.84
N TRP A 32 31.87 45.04 39.52
CA TRP A 32 31.94 43.79 38.78
C TRP A 32 33.36 43.22 38.84
N THR A 33 33.48 41.92 39.05
CA THR A 33 34.75 41.18 39.02
C THR A 33 34.63 39.98 38.10
N ASP A 34 35.71 39.66 37.39
CA ASP A 34 35.82 38.41 36.62
C ASP A 34 36.07 37.20 37.56
N PHE A 35 36.13 35.99 37.00
CA PHE A 35 36.41 34.77 37.76
C PHE A 35 37.82 34.69 38.35
N GLU A 36 38.73 35.56 37.91
CA GLU A 36 40.10 35.66 38.41
C GLU A 36 40.25 36.75 39.50
N GLY A 37 39.17 37.48 39.79
CA GLY A 37 39.11 38.55 40.80
C GLY A 37 39.55 39.92 40.27
N ASN A 38 39.75 40.08 38.97
CA ASN A 38 40.05 41.37 38.36
C ASN A 38 38.78 42.22 38.27
N LYS A 39 38.90 43.50 38.59
CA LYS A 39 37.80 44.45 38.53
C LYS A 39 37.42 44.78 37.08
N LEU A 40 36.18 44.51 36.73
CA LEU A 40 35.54 44.85 35.46
C LEU A 40 34.91 46.25 35.55
N ASN A 41 35.28 47.14 34.63
CA ASN A 41 34.83 48.54 34.63
C ASN A 41 34.06 48.86 33.33
N PHE A 42 32.81 48.40 33.22
CA PHE A 42 31.95 48.69 32.07
C PHE A 42 31.12 49.96 32.30
N THR A 43 30.96 50.77 31.26
CA THR A 43 30.25 52.06 31.32
C THR A 43 28.87 52.03 30.67
N ASN A 44 28.52 51.02 29.87
CA ASN A 44 27.29 50.97 29.05
C ASN A 44 26.05 50.32 29.72
N PHE A 45 25.94 50.31 31.04
CA PHE A 45 24.81 49.65 31.72
C PHE A 45 23.44 50.26 31.42
N GLU A 46 22.38 49.44 31.41
CA GLU A 46 20.98 49.93 31.38
C GLU A 46 20.63 50.60 32.73
N ASP A 47 19.88 51.70 32.70
CA ASP A 47 19.73 52.63 33.84
C ASP A 47 18.94 52.09 35.05
N THR A 48 18.52 50.83 35.04
CA THR A 48 17.57 50.29 36.04
C THR A 48 17.84 48.84 36.42
N TYR A 49 18.58 48.60 37.52
CA TYR A 49 18.16 47.83 38.71
C TYR A 49 19.36 47.42 39.58
N LYS A 50 19.88 48.28 40.48
CA LYS A 50 20.83 47.81 41.51
C LYS A 50 20.14 46.83 42.48
N SER A 51 20.15 45.55 42.16
CA SER A 51 19.73 44.44 43.02
C SER A 51 20.66 44.36 44.24
N SER A 52 20.15 43.88 45.37
CA SER A 52 20.88 43.82 46.65
C SER A 52 21.39 42.41 47.02
N LYS A 53 21.42 41.47 46.06
CA LYS A 53 21.89 40.08 46.27
C LYS A 53 22.58 39.56 45.01
N ARG A 54 23.64 38.74 45.21
CA ARG A 54 24.47 38.01 44.22
C ARG A 54 23.90 38.13 42.80
N SER A 55 24.41 39.12 42.06
CA SER A 55 23.99 39.39 40.69
C SER A 55 25.05 38.91 39.70
N CYS A 56 24.58 38.73 38.48
CA CYS A 56 25.30 38.23 37.34
C CYS A 56 25.32 39.25 36.24
N LEU A 57 26.47 39.40 35.60
CA LEU A 57 26.59 40.25 34.44
C LEU A 57 26.02 39.55 33.20
N ILE A 58 25.06 40.18 32.54
CA ILE A 58 24.52 39.71 31.26
C ILE A 58 24.67 40.78 30.18
N MET A 59 24.88 40.34 28.94
CA MET A 59 24.82 41.22 27.78
C MET A 59 23.43 41.07 27.16
N LEU A 60 22.72 42.19 27.00
CA LEU A 60 21.44 42.22 26.29
C LEU A 60 21.72 42.13 24.78
N VAL A 61 21.02 41.23 24.07
CA VAL A 61 21.11 41.04 22.62
C VAL A 61 19.79 41.55 22.00
N PRO A 62 19.74 41.97 20.71
CA PRO A 62 18.49 42.41 20.08
C PRO A 62 17.33 41.45 20.33
N PRO A 63 16.11 41.95 20.65
CA PRO A 63 15.60 43.31 20.42
C PRO A 63 15.86 44.34 21.53
N TYR A 64 16.67 44.02 22.54
CA TYR A 64 17.01 44.90 23.65
C TYR A 64 18.18 45.85 23.30
N ASN A 65 18.35 46.95 24.04
CA ASN A 65 19.27 48.09 23.74
C ASN A 65 20.78 47.76 23.71
N GLU A 66 21.18 46.49 23.64
CA GLU A 66 22.58 46.09 23.51
C GLU A 66 23.49 46.62 24.65
N LYS A 67 22.89 46.81 25.84
CA LYS A 67 23.57 47.27 27.06
C LYS A 67 23.91 46.12 28.00
N TRP A 68 24.84 46.36 28.91
CA TRP A 68 25.05 45.47 30.07
C TRP A 68 23.89 45.61 31.06
N ASP A 69 23.44 44.48 31.62
CA ASP A 69 22.41 44.43 32.66
C ASP A 69 22.79 43.47 33.78
N ASP A 70 22.17 43.62 34.95
CA ASP A 70 22.40 42.78 36.12
C ASP A 70 21.21 41.87 36.43
N VAL A 71 21.50 40.57 36.55
CA VAL A 71 20.48 39.56 36.88
C VAL A 71 20.78 38.89 38.20
N SER A 72 19.85 39.01 39.15
CA SER A 72 19.98 38.34 40.45
C SER A 72 19.94 36.81 40.31
N CYS A 73 20.79 36.10 41.07
CA CYS A 73 20.85 34.62 41.13
C CYS A 73 19.59 33.93 41.72
N GLY A 74 18.49 34.66 41.93
CA GLY A 74 17.28 34.16 42.60
C GLY A 74 16.42 33.27 41.70
N LYS A 75 16.58 31.95 41.82
CA LYS A 75 15.72 30.81 41.36
C LYS A 75 15.13 30.82 39.92
N THR A 76 15.28 31.88 39.15
CA THR A 76 14.52 32.11 37.92
C THR A 76 15.41 32.05 36.67
N TYR A 77 16.71 32.34 36.81
CA TYR A 77 17.65 32.41 35.69
C TYR A 77 18.74 31.33 35.80
N SER A 78 18.45 30.14 35.28
CA SER A 78 19.39 29.01 35.17
C SER A 78 20.50 29.22 34.13
N MET A 79 20.71 30.45 33.67
CA MET A 79 21.62 30.83 32.59
C MET A 79 22.79 31.70 33.05
N CYS A 80 22.77 32.21 34.28
CA CYS A 80 23.91 32.93 34.80
C CYS A 80 25.06 31.97 35.13
N VAL A 81 26.20 32.21 34.48
CA VAL A 81 27.45 31.45 34.65
C VAL A 81 27.98 31.55 36.09
N PRO A 82 28.14 32.75 36.70
CA PRO A 82 28.45 32.91 38.12
C PRO A 82 27.53 32.19 39.12
N CYS A 83 26.25 31.94 38.78
CA CYS A 83 25.32 31.27 39.69
C CYS A 83 25.36 29.73 39.59
N GLN A 84 26.14 29.15 38.67
CA GLN A 84 26.17 27.70 38.38
C GLN A 84 27.58 27.10 38.53
N GLU A 85 28.12 27.04 39.74
CA GLU A 85 29.52 26.65 40.02
C GLU A 85 30.03 25.33 39.36
N GLU A 86 29.18 24.38 38.95
CA GLU A 86 29.61 23.09 38.37
C GLU A 86 29.58 23.00 36.82
N LYS A 87 28.97 23.92 36.08
CA LYS A 87 28.86 23.87 34.59
C LYS A 87 29.74 24.90 33.84
N VAL A 88 30.58 25.63 34.56
CA VAL A 88 31.13 26.93 34.16
C VAL A 88 32.35 26.91 33.23
N LYS A 89 33.02 25.78 33.03
CA LYS A 89 34.27 25.78 32.23
C LYS A 89 34.09 25.98 30.71
N ASN A 90 32.88 25.82 30.17
CA ASN A 90 32.67 25.84 28.71
C ASN A 90 31.93 27.08 28.19
N ARG A 91 31.50 28.01 29.04
CA ARG A 91 30.57 29.09 28.65
C ARG A 91 31.19 30.49 28.51
N THR A 92 32.51 30.60 28.57
CA THR A 92 33.25 31.87 28.52
C THR A 92 33.96 32.12 27.19
N VAL A 93 33.82 31.20 26.23
CA VAL A 93 34.54 31.24 24.95
C VAL A 93 33.55 31.41 23.81
N ILE A 94 33.81 32.40 22.95
CA ILE A 94 33.10 32.63 21.70
C ILE A 94 33.89 31.99 20.58
N LYS A 95 33.24 31.22 19.72
CA LYS A 95 33.85 30.61 18.54
C LYS A 95 33.49 31.42 17.31
N MET A 96 34.48 31.74 16.48
CA MET A 96 34.27 32.34 15.16
C MET A 96 34.40 31.26 14.08
N ARG A 97 33.33 31.02 13.33
CA ARG A 97 33.30 30.09 12.20
C ARG A 97 33.54 30.83 10.89
N GLY A 98 34.13 30.16 9.90
CA GLY A 98 34.34 30.72 8.56
C GLY A 98 35.77 31.20 8.26
N LEU A 99 36.68 31.20 9.24
CA LEU A 99 38.06 31.68 9.09
C LEU A 99 39.02 30.68 8.41
N CYS A 100 38.61 29.41 8.24
CA CYS A 100 39.41 28.26 7.74
C CYS A 100 40.84 28.20 8.27
N GLU A 101 40.98 28.44 9.58
CA GLU A 101 42.22 28.19 10.29
C GLU A 101 42.35 26.70 10.59
N GLU A 102 43.55 26.16 10.42
CA GLU A 102 43.86 24.78 10.81
C GLU A 102 43.90 24.62 12.34
N ASP A 103 44.25 25.69 13.07
CA ASP A 103 44.25 25.70 14.53
C ASP A 103 42.90 26.20 15.06
N GLU A 104 42.09 25.28 15.61
CA GLU A 104 40.79 25.61 16.20
C GLU A 104 40.89 26.65 17.32
N ASN A 105 42.02 26.69 18.05
CA ASN A 105 42.20 27.64 19.15
C ASN A 105 42.34 29.09 18.65
N ALA A 106 42.77 29.28 17.39
CA ALA A 106 42.85 30.61 16.79
C ALA A 106 41.46 31.24 16.60
N ALA A 107 40.43 30.41 16.45
CA ALA A 107 39.05 30.83 16.28
C ALA A 107 38.30 31.04 17.61
N TRP A 108 38.97 30.85 18.76
CA TRP A 108 38.37 30.99 20.08
C TRP A 108 38.70 32.34 20.68
N PHE A 109 37.66 33.06 21.10
CA PHE A 109 37.74 34.40 21.65
C PHE A 109 37.21 34.41 23.08
N THR A 110 37.88 35.20 23.91
CA THR A 110 37.40 35.60 25.23
C THR A 110 37.12 37.09 25.22
N LEU A 111 36.11 37.49 25.97
CA LEU A 111 35.88 38.90 26.25
C LEU A 111 37.04 39.45 27.07
N HIS A 112 37.69 40.50 26.59
CA HIS A 112 38.78 41.18 27.26
C HIS A 112 38.41 42.66 27.42
N GLN A 113 38.84 43.29 28.51
CA GLN A 113 38.54 44.70 28.75
C GLN A 113 39.50 45.64 27.98
N ASP A 114 38.88 46.65 27.36
CA ASP A 114 39.30 48.04 27.06
C ASP A 114 40.06 48.43 25.77
N GLN A 115 39.37 49.26 24.95
CA GLN A 115 39.66 50.69 24.69
C GLN A 115 38.30 51.41 24.39
N GLY A 116 37.64 52.04 25.38
CA GLY A 116 36.48 52.92 25.16
C GLY A 116 35.11 52.36 25.59
N GLU A 117 34.02 52.76 24.91
CA GLU A 117 32.62 52.42 25.26
C GLU A 117 32.16 51.02 24.75
N ALA A 118 33.01 50.29 24.00
CA ALA A 118 32.67 49.01 23.37
C ALA A 118 33.54 47.83 23.86
N PRO A 119 33.01 46.59 23.89
CA PRO A 119 33.76 45.40 24.30
C PRO A 119 34.82 44.99 23.27
N MET A 120 35.91 44.39 23.74
CA MET A 120 36.97 43.82 22.89
C MET A 120 36.97 42.29 23.05
N PHE A 121 37.04 41.55 21.94
CA PHE A 121 37.18 40.09 21.97
C PHE A 121 38.62 39.72 21.64
N LYS A 122 39.34 39.15 22.59
CA LYS A 122 40.72 38.70 22.42
C LYS A 122 40.73 37.20 22.15
N GLY A 123 41.26 36.81 21.00
CA GLY A 123 41.50 35.43 20.63
C GLY A 123 42.61 34.79 21.49
N PHE A 124 42.58 33.47 21.61
CA PHE A 124 43.56 32.75 22.45
C PHE A 124 44.98 32.82 21.92
N THR A 125 45.14 32.87 20.59
CA THR A 125 46.47 32.77 19.95
C THR A 125 46.76 33.93 18.99
N ARG A 126 45.86 34.18 18.03
CA ARG A 126 46.19 34.97 16.83
C ARG A 126 45.33 36.21 16.60
N TYR A 127 44.02 36.12 16.84
CA TYR A 127 43.09 37.16 16.42
C TYR A 127 42.58 38.04 17.56
N ARG A 128 42.11 39.24 17.23
CA ARG A 128 41.40 40.14 18.15
C ARG A 128 40.31 40.88 17.38
N ILE A 129 39.12 41.01 17.96
CA ILE A 129 38.02 41.80 17.41
C ILE A 129 37.83 43.04 18.29
N SER A 130 37.90 44.22 17.69
CA SER A 130 37.75 45.52 18.37
C SER A 130 36.98 46.50 17.48
N THR A 131 36.45 47.57 18.06
CA THR A 131 35.87 48.67 17.29
C THR A 131 36.98 49.55 16.71
N ASP A 132 36.83 49.99 15.46
CA ASP A 132 37.76 50.93 14.81
C ASP A 132 37.53 52.33 15.40
N GLU A 133 38.56 52.94 16.00
CA GLU A 133 38.48 54.30 16.58
C GLU A 133 38.46 55.39 15.49
N ALA A 134 38.80 55.07 14.24
CA ALA A 134 39.01 56.04 13.17
C ALA A 134 37.79 56.29 12.26
N ASP A 135 36.90 55.31 12.11
CA ASP A 135 35.69 55.38 11.27
C ASP A 135 34.45 55.10 12.14
N GLU A 136 33.45 55.99 12.09
CA GLU A 136 32.21 56.00 12.90
C GLU A 136 31.52 54.62 13.08
N GLY A 137 31.99 53.81 14.03
CA GLY A 137 31.23 52.71 14.65
C GLY A 137 31.48 51.28 14.14
N GLY A 138 32.43 51.01 13.24
CA GLY A 138 32.70 49.69 12.64
C GLY A 138 33.49 48.70 13.52
N TRP A 139 33.32 47.39 13.30
CA TRP A 139 34.13 46.34 13.94
C TRP A 139 35.26 45.89 13.04
N GLU A 140 36.45 45.69 13.58
CA GLU A 140 37.60 45.13 12.87
C GLU A 140 38.10 43.83 13.51
N LEU A 141 38.42 42.85 12.67
CA LEU A 141 39.18 41.66 13.03
C LEU A 141 40.66 41.93 12.73
N TYR A 142 41.51 41.80 13.74
CA TYR A 142 42.93 42.13 13.70
C TYR A 142 43.79 40.89 13.94
N ASP A 143 44.81 40.67 13.11
CA ASP A 143 45.81 39.61 13.29
C ASP A 143 47.01 40.14 14.12
N LEU A 144 47.19 39.58 15.32
CA LEU A 144 48.24 39.95 16.26
C LEU A 144 49.64 39.52 15.80
N TRP A 145 49.76 38.46 15.01
CA TRP A 145 51.05 37.93 14.56
C TRP A 145 51.60 38.74 13.39
N LYS A 146 50.72 39.18 12.48
CA LYS A 146 51.09 39.98 11.31
C LYS A 146 50.94 41.49 11.53
N ASN A 147 50.32 41.89 12.63
CA ASN A 147 50.05 43.28 13.00
C ASN A 147 49.30 44.04 11.88
N LYS A 148 48.22 43.42 11.37
CA LYS A 148 47.40 43.94 10.27
C LYS A 148 45.92 43.64 10.49
N THR A 149 45.06 44.52 9.98
CA THR A 149 43.61 44.30 9.90
C THR A 149 43.29 43.24 8.86
N VAL A 150 42.46 42.28 9.27
CA VAL A 150 42.05 41.13 8.47
C VAL A 150 40.76 41.42 7.74
N ALA A 151 39.74 41.81 8.49
CA ALA A 151 38.41 42.03 7.99
C ALA A 151 37.73 43.16 8.77
N ARG A 152 36.83 43.87 8.10
CA ARG A 152 36.00 44.93 8.69
C ARG A 152 34.54 44.58 8.53
N TYR A 153 33.76 44.83 9.55
CA TYR A 153 32.31 44.73 9.54
C TYR A 153 31.74 46.15 9.68
N PRO A 154 31.25 46.75 8.58
CA PRO A 154 30.68 48.09 8.59
C PRO A 154 29.29 48.07 9.23
N THR A 155 29.13 48.78 10.35
CA THR A 155 27.89 48.88 11.12
C THR A 155 27.26 50.25 10.93
N HIS A 156 26.01 50.29 10.44
CA HIS A 156 25.20 51.51 10.34
C HIS A 156 24.31 51.77 11.57
N SER A 157 24.31 50.85 12.51
CA SER A 157 23.64 50.91 13.82
C SER A 157 24.54 50.19 14.80
N SER A 158 24.57 50.64 16.05
CA SER A 158 25.41 50.17 17.15
C SER A 158 25.18 48.71 17.58
N SER A 159 25.26 47.75 16.64
CA SER A 159 25.06 46.34 16.91
C SER A 159 26.36 45.57 17.11
N TYR A 160 26.39 44.70 18.12
CA TYR A 160 27.52 43.79 18.35
C TYR A 160 27.72 42.84 17.15
N PRO A 161 28.95 42.33 16.91
CA PRO A 161 29.26 41.49 15.77
C PRO A 161 28.85 40.01 16.00
N LEU A 162 27.88 39.76 16.90
CA LEU A 162 27.41 38.43 17.27
C LEU A 162 26.41 37.91 16.23
N GLY A 163 26.44 36.60 15.98
CA GLY A 163 25.64 35.98 14.92
C GLY A 163 26.38 35.91 13.59
N THR A 164 25.63 35.79 12.51
CA THR A 164 26.17 35.55 11.16
C THR A 164 26.13 36.84 10.36
N HIS A 165 27.31 37.41 10.11
CA HIS A 165 27.46 38.70 9.42
C HIS A 165 28.40 38.60 8.23
N THR A 166 28.26 39.56 7.30
CA THR A 166 29.16 39.67 6.14
C THR A 166 30.28 40.64 6.47
N TRP A 167 31.51 40.14 6.45
CA TRP A 167 32.73 40.90 6.73
C TRP A 167 33.47 41.20 5.42
N GLU A 168 34.02 42.40 5.31
CA GLU A 168 34.84 42.84 4.19
C GLU A 168 36.31 42.54 4.47
N LEU A 169 36.95 41.74 3.63
CA LEU A 169 38.36 41.37 3.79
C LEU A 169 39.26 42.54 3.37
N VAL A 170 40.05 43.05 4.31
CA VAL A 170 41.02 44.16 4.10
C VAL A 170 42.46 43.65 4.04
N SER A 171 42.69 42.40 4.46
CA SER A 171 44.00 41.76 4.50
C SER A 171 44.73 41.74 3.15
N ASP A 172 46.01 42.15 3.14
CA ASP A 172 46.93 42.01 1.99
C ASP A 172 47.39 40.56 1.73
N TYR A 173 46.98 39.59 2.56
CA TYR A 173 47.34 38.18 2.45
C TYR A 173 46.08 37.30 2.45
N ASP A 174 46.21 36.13 1.81
CA ASP A 174 45.09 35.23 1.58
C ASP A 174 44.54 34.63 2.89
N ILE A 175 43.21 34.64 3.02
CA ILE A 175 42.47 33.97 4.11
C ILE A 175 41.44 33.04 3.48
N CYS A 176 41.67 31.74 3.66
CA CYS A 176 41.10 30.66 2.84
C CYS A 176 41.07 30.99 1.34
N ASP A 177 42.27 31.19 0.78
CA ASP A 177 42.50 31.39 -0.66
C ASP A 177 41.80 32.61 -1.28
N MET A 178 41.32 33.57 -0.47
CA MET A 178 40.70 34.83 -0.92
C MET A 178 41.55 36.06 -0.57
N ARG A 179 41.61 37.03 -1.49
CA ARG A 179 42.40 38.28 -1.40
C ARG A 179 41.61 39.46 -0.82
N SER A 180 42.31 40.58 -0.57
CA SER A 180 41.71 41.88 -0.21
C SER A 180 40.59 42.31 -1.18
N GLY A 181 39.50 42.87 -0.64
CA GLY A 181 38.37 43.43 -1.41
C GLY A 181 37.21 42.47 -1.66
N PHE A 182 37.29 41.23 -1.17
CA PHE A 182 36.19 40.26 -1.20
C PHE A 182 35.41 40.27 0.12
N GLN A 183 34.11 39.97 0.05
CA GLN A 183 33.24 39.79 1.22
C GLN A 183 33.18 38.32 1.63
N ARG A 184 33.12 38.07 2.94
CA ARG A 184 33.05 36.73 3.52
C ARG A 184 32.06 36.69 4.66
N ILE A 185 31.25 35.64 4.72
CA ILE A 185 30.32 35.43 5.82
C ILE A 185 31.08 34.76 6.97
N LEU A 186 31.04 35.36 8.15
CA LEU A 186 31.63 34.82 9.37
C LEU A 186 30.56 34.78 10.47
N THR A 187 30.58 33.72 11.25
CA THR A 187 29.61 33.53 12.34
C THR A 187 30.34 33.58 13.67
N LEU A 188 30.02 34.58 14.48
CA LEU A 188 30.59 34.74 15.82
C LEU A 188 29.55 34.28 16.85
N SER A 189 29.83 33.17 17.53
CA SER A 189 28.83 32.48 18.34
C SER A 189 29.32 32.10 19.73
N GLY A 190 28.45 32.30 20.73
CA GLY A 190 28.60 31.74 22.08
C GLY A 190 27.76 30.47 22.31
N CYS A 191 27.16 29.89 21.26
CA CYS A 191 26.31 28.71 21.35
C CYS A 191 27.11 27.44 21.64
N TYR A 192 26.45 26.43 22.20
CA TYR A 192 27.08 25.12 22.42
C TYR A 192 27.35 24.37 21.10
N PRO A 193 28.26 23.37 21.10
CA PRO A 193 28.54 22.56 19.92
C PRO A 193 27.33 21.75 19.39
N ASP A 194 26.27 21.59 20.17
CA ASP A 194 25.00 20.94 19.80
C ASP A 194 23.90 21.96 19.44
N GLU A 195 24.26 23.24 19.30
CA GLU A 195 23.35 24.33 18.97
C GLU A 195 23.70 24.99 17.62
N TYR A 196 22.67 25.43 16.92
CA TYR A 196 22.75 26.29 15.75
C TYR A 196 22.70 27.76 16.15
N THR A 197 23.52 28.58 15.49
CA THR A 197 23.56 30.03 15.71
C THR A 197 22.73 30.71 14.64
N CYS A 198 21.65 31.37 15.05
CA CYS A 198 20.83 32.22 14.20
C CYS A 198 21.65 33.41 13.66
N GLY A 199 21.15 34.09 12.63
CA GLY A 199 21.81 35.26 12.04
C GLY A 199 21.97 36.42 13.03
N ASP A 200 21.00 36.60 13.93
CA ASP A 200 21.02 37.57 15.03
C ASP A 200 21.93 37.18 16.22
N GLY A 201 22.46 35.96 16.24
CA GLY A 201 23.28 35.43 17.33
C GLY A 201 22.51 34.63 18.40
N THR A 202 21.20 34.46 18.25
CA THR A 202 20.38 33.59 19.11
C THR A 202 20.77 32.12 18.92
N CYS A 203 20.71 31.31 19.99
CA CYS A 203 21.05 29.89 19.96
C CYS A 203 19.81 29.00 19.98
N VAL A 204 19.64 28.17 18.95
CA VAL A 204 18.61 27.12 18.87
C VAL A 204 19.26 25.74 18.81
N ASP A 205 18.53 24.69 19.17
CA ASP A 205 19.04 23.31 19.09
C ASP A 205 19.31 22.92 17.63
N LEU A 206 20.40 22.19 17.35
CA LEU A 206 20.75 21.76 15.99
C LEU A 206 19.66 20.84 15.38
N GLU A 207 18.91 20.11 16.20
CA GLU A 207 17.76 19.33 15.74
C GLU A 207 16.60 20.19 15.23
N ARG A 208 16.56 21.49 15.54
CA ARG A 208 15.54 22.43 15.05
C ARG A 208 15.90 23.09 13.72
N ARG A 209 17.18 23.15 13.36
CA ARG A 209 17.65 23.69 12.06
C ARG A 209 17.04 22.94 10.88
N CYS A 210 16.21 23.56 10.04
CA CYS A 210 15.53 22.90 8.91
C CYS A 210 14.51 21.83 9.31
N ASP A 211 13.67 22.12 10.29
CA ASP A 211 12.59 21.27 10.78
C ASP A 211 11.18 21.70 10.32
N LEU A 212 11.10 22.70 9.43
CA LEU A 212 9.88 23.33 8.90
C LEU A 212 9.18 24.27 9.90
N ARG A 213 9.84 24.61 11.01
CA ARG A 213 9.34 25.54 12.00
C ARG A 213 10.33 26.68 12.19
N VAL A 214 9.79 27.90 12.26
CA VAL A 214 10.60 29.08 12.58
C VAL A 214 10.82 29.13 14.09
N ASP A 215 12.05 28.85 14.51
CA ASP A 215 12.51 28.96 15.89
C ASP A 215 13.52 30.12 16.09
N CYS A 216 14.27 30.51 15.05
CA CYS A 216 15.07 31.74 15.09
C CYS A 216 14.17 32.99 14.93
N PRO A 217 14.44 34.09 15.66
CA PRO A 217 13.70 35.35 15.50
C PRO A 217 13.77 35.93 14.08
N ASP A 218 14.87 35.66 13.37
CA ASP A 218 15.17 36.13 12.02
C ASP A 218 14.87 35.08 10.92
N ASN A 219 14.31 33.91 11.28
CA ASN A 219 14.01 32.80 10.37
C ASN A 219 15.23 32.20 9.65
N THR A 220 16.44 32.44 10.15
CA THR A 220 17.67 31.93 9.51
C THR A 220 17.86 30.42 9.66
N ASP A 221 17.19 29.79 10.63
CA ASP A 221 17.12 28.34 10.81
C ASP A 221 16.35 27.61 9.71
N GLU A 222 15.54 28.29 8.90
CA GLU A 222 14.79 27.66 7.79
C GLU A 222 15.29 28.12 6.40
N ILE A 223 16.37 28.89 6.35
CA ILE A 223 16.99 29.35 5.08
C ILE A 223 18.09 28.37 4.65
N GLY A 224 18.15 28.05 3.35
CA GLY A 224 19.22 27.20 2.81
C GLY A 224 19.14 25.73 3.20
N CYS A 225 17.93 25.22 3.44
CA CYS A 225 17.64 23.86 3.90
C CYS A 225 17.67 22.77 2.82
N ASP A 226 18.46 22.95 1.76
CA ASP A 226 18.63 21.91 0.75
C ASP A 226 19.30 20.68 1.40
N LYS A 227 18.57 19.56 1.41
CA LYS A 227 18.99 18.32 2.04
C LYS A 227 20.09 17.63 1.24
N LEU A 228 20.29 17.98 -0.05
CA LEU A 228 21.15 17.24 -0.96
C LEU A 228 22.44 18.00 -1.29
N LYS A 229 23.60 17.38 -1.04
CA LYS A 229 24.91 17.86 -1.48
C LYS A 229 25.46 16.89 -2.53
N LYS A 230 25.41 17.31 -3.79
CA LYS A 230 25.92 16.55 -4.96
C LYS A 230 27.36 16.96 -5.29
N PRO A 231 28.25 16.02 -5.66
CA PRO A 231 29.52 16.36 -6.28
C PRO A 231 29.32 16.98 -7.67
N GLN A 232 30.28 17.78 -8.15
CA GLN A 232 30.14 18.49 -9.43
C GLN A 232 29.96 17.55 -10.63
N ASP A 233 30.56 16.37 -10.59
CA ASP A 233 30.50 15.36 -11.66
C ASP A 233 29.35 14.35 -11.50
N TYR A 234 28.36 14.65 -10.65
CA TYR A 234 27.24 13.74 -10.42
C TYR A 234 26.33 13.63 -11.66
N LEU A 235 26.12 12.41 -12.12
CA LEU A 235 25.19 12.09 -13.21
C LEU A 235 24.05 11.22 -12.67
N SER A 236 22.83 11.77 -12.65
CA SER A 236 21.61 11.07 -12.22
C SER A 236 21.18 9.95 -13.18
N SER A 237 21.72 9.91 -14.40
CA SER A 237 21.49 8.82 -15.35
C SER A 237 22.29 7.55 -15.05
N LEU A 238 23.37 7.66 -14.27
CA LEU A 238 24.26 6.53 -13.97
C LEU A 238 23.86 5.82 -12.69
N THR A 239 23.69 4.50 -12.80
CA THR A 239 23.48 3.58 -11.69
C THR A 239 24.62 3.71 -10.67
N PRO A 240 24.34 3.93 -9.38
CA PRO A 240 25.36 3.92 -8.36
C PRO A 240 25.93 2.52 -8.18
N ALA A 241 27.20 2.46 -7.80
CA ALA A 241 27.82 1.21 -7.38
C ALA A 241 27.36 0.82 -5.96
N GLY A 242 27.33 -0.49 -5.68
CA GLY A 242 27.07 -0.99 -4.34
C GLY A 242 28.14 -0.55 -3.34
N VAL A 243 27.76 -0.47 -2.05
CA VAL A 243 28.67 -0.15 -0.93
C VAL A 243 29.69 -1.27 -0.72
N GLU A 244 29.26 -2.51 -0.90
CA GLU A 244 30.13 -3.69 -0.91
C GLU A 244 30.47 -4.11 -2.34
N PRO A 245 31.60 -4.81 -2.57
CA PRO A 245 31.91 -5.36 -3.89
C PRO A 245 30.82 -6.33 -4.35
N GLY A 246 29.93 -5.85 -5.23
CA GLY A 246 28.77 -6.60 -5.71
C GLY A 246 27.71 -5.68 -6.33
N PRO A 247 26.54 -6.23 -6.71
CA PRO A 247 25.41 -5.45 -7.18
C PRO A 247 24.89 -4.51 -6.10
N LEU A 248 24.33 -3.37 -6.51
CA LEU A 248 23.59 -2.48 -5.62
C LEU A 248 22.41 -3.23 -5.01
N ALA A 249 22.42 -3.33 -3.68
CA ALA A 249 21.38 -3.98 -2.91
C ALA A 249 20.11 -3.12 -2.89
N MET A 250 19.04 -3.66 -3.47
CA MET A 250 17.71 -3.05 -3.46
C MET A 250 16.81 -3.75 -2.45
N ASN A 251 16.28 -2.98 -1.49
CA ASN A 251 15.28 -3.48 -0.55
C ASN A 251 13.90 -3.05 -1.03
N LEU A 252 13.04 -4.02 -1.34
CA LEU A 252 11.66 -3.78 -1.76
C LEU A 252 10.71 -4.17 -0.62
N SER A 253 9.96 -3.18 -0.14
CA SER A 253 8.83 -3.38 0.76
C SER A 253 7.56 -3.07 -0.01
N LEU A 254 6.78 -4.10 -0.34
CA LEU A 254 5.55 -4.00 -1.11
C LEU A 254 4.34 -4.21 -0.22
N THR A 255 3.35 -3.33 -0.36
CA THR A 255 2.07 -3.39 0.33
C THR A 255 0.95 -3.41 -0.69
N ILE A 256 0.17 -4.49 -0.70
CA ILE A 256 -1.06 -4.57 -1.48
C ILE A 256 -2.16 -3.88 -0.67
N LEU A 257 -2.65 -2.75 -1.18
CA LEU A 257 -3.73 -1.98 -0.55
C LEU A 257 -5.10 -2.63 -0.78
N GLY A 258 -5.25 -3.32 -1.92
CA GLY A 258 -6.47 -4.04 -2.26
C GLY A 258 -6.58 -4.31 -3.76
N PHE A 259 -7.71 -4.92 -4.13
CA PHE A 259 -8.05 -5.23 -5.51
C PHE A 259 -9.13 -4.27 -5.99
N SER A 260 -8.92 -3.66 -7.15
CA SER A 260 -9.92 -2.78 -7.77
C SER A 260 -10.95 -3.58 -8.55
N GLU A 261 -10.49 -4.55 -9.35
CA GLU A 261 -11.35 -5.40 -10.18
C GLU A 261 -10.68 -6.74 -10.46
N ILE A 262 -11.49 -7.80 -10.52
CA ILE A 262 -11.06 -9.15 -10.93
C ILE A 262 -11.86 -9.52 -12.17
N ASN A 263 -11.23 -9.47 -13.35
CA ASN A 263 -11.91 -9.75 -14.62
C ASN A 263 -11.57 -11.17 -15.10
N LEU A 264 -12.55 -12.07 -14.95
CA LEU A 264 -12.44 -13.46 -15.39
C LEU A 264 -12.45 -13.62 -16.91
N ARG A 265 -13.11 -12.72 -17.65
CA ARG A 265 -13.25 -12.85 -19.11
C ARG A 265 -11.93 -12.60 -19.81
N ASP A 266 -11.20 -11.60 -19.34
CA ASP A 266 -9.92 -11.18 -19.91
C ASP A 266 -8.73 -11.79 -19.17
N MET A 267 -8.97 -12.59 -18.11
CA MET A 267 -7.94 -13.21 -17.28
C MET A 267 -6.99 -12.15 -16.68
N MET A 268 -7.56 -11.09 -16.12
CA MET A 268 -6.82 -9.96 -15.54
C MET A 268 -7.23 -9.67 -14.10
N LEU A 269 -6.26 -9.23 -13.32
CA LEU A 269 -6.38 -8.85 -11.92
C LEU A 269 -5.88 -7.41 -11.74
N THR A 270 -6.77 -6.47 -11.45
CA THR A 270 -6.41 -5.08 -11.19
C THR A 270 -6.10 -4.86 -9.73
N VAL A 271 -4.84 -4.55 -9.44
CA VAL A 271 -4.29 -4.43 -8.08
C VAL A 271 -3.87 -2.98 -7.83
N ASN A 272 -4.28 -2.44 -6.68
CA ASN A 272 -3.75 -1.20 -6.13
C ASN A 272 -2.68 -1.55 -5.08
N LEU A 273 -1.43 -1.26 -5.42
CA LEU A 273 -0.26 -1.56 -4.61
C LEU A 273 0.53 -0.29 -4.33
N ALA A 274 1.23 -0.26 -3.19
CA ALA A 274 2.21 0.74 -2.87
C ALA A 274 3.52 0.02 -2.52
N TYR A 275 4.65 0.54 -2.98
CA TYR A 275 5.94 -0.04 -2.64
C TYR A 275 6.95 1.03 -2.28
N THR A 276 7.86 0.66 -1.40
CA THR A 276 9.04 1.44 -1.03
C THR A 276 10.28 0.68 -1.48
N LEU A 277 11.07 1.31 -2.35
CA LEU A 277 12.42 0.85 -2.68
C LEU A 277 13.43 1.59 -1.83
N SER A 278 14.38 0.87 -1.26
CA SER A 278 15.45 1.48 -0.48
C SER A 278 16.83 1.01 -0.94
N TRP A 279 17.76 1.96 -1.09
CA TRP A 279 19.13 1.74 -1.54
C TRP A 279 20.08 2.80 -0.98
N PHE A 280 21.38 2.54 -1.04
CA PHE A 280 22.43 3.47 -0.62
C PHE A 280 23.14 4.05 -1.85
N ASP A 281 23.48 5.35 -1.83
CA ASP A 281 24.30 5.97 -2.89
C ASP A 281 25.51 6.66 -2.24
N GLN A 282 26.68 6.03 -2.38
CA GLN A 282 27.94 6.52 -1.81
C GLN A 282 28.42 7.85 -2.41
N ARG A 283 27.88 8.28 -3.55
CA ARG A 283 28.29 9.51 -4.23
C ARG A 283 27.64 10.76 -3.63
N LEU A 284 26.61 10.59 -2.79
CA LEU A 284 25.80 11.68 -2.26
C LEU A 284 26.15 11.95 -0.79
N GLN A 285 26.05 13.22 -0.41
CA GLN A 285 26.03 13.65 0.99
C GLN A 285 24.71 14.37 1.27
N TYR A 286 24.22 14.28 2.50
CA TYR A 286 22.98 14.92 2.92
C TYR A 286 23.23 15.95 4.03
N ARG A 287 22.37 16.95 4.13
CA ARG A 287 22.46 18.02 5.15
C ARG A 287 21.25 17.99 6.09
N ASN A 288 21.48 18.21 7.38
CA ASN A 288 20.47 18.44 8.40
C ASN A 288 19.34 17.38 8.37
N LEU A 289 19.70 16.09 8.30
CA LEU A 289 18.73 15.00 8.28
C LEU A 289 18.00 14.88 9.63
N LYS A 290 16.68 14.86 9.57
CA LYS A 290 15.81 14.70 10.74
C LYS A 290 15.55 13.24 11.05
N TYR A 291 15.17 12.97 12.30
CA TYR A 291 14.84 11.62 12.75
C TYR A 291 13.62 11.04 12.01
N PHE A 292 12.67 11.90 11.66
CA PHE A 292 11.49 11.53 10.88
C PHE A 292 11.77 11.63 9.39
N ASP A 293 11.83 10.48 8.72
CA ASP A 293 12.10 10.37 7.28
C ASP A 293 11.10 11.19 6.42
N GLN A 294 9.88 11.43 6.92
CA GLN A 294 8.86 12.23 6.22
C GLN A 294 9.21 13.71 6.08
N ILE A 295 10.22 14.25 6.77
CA ILE A 295 10.65 15.65 6.61
C ILE A 295 11.86 15.74 5.66
N ASN A 296 12.55 14.61 5.44
CA ASN A 296 13.77 14.54 4.64
C ASN A 296 13.45 14.33 3.16
N HIS A 297 12.62 15.18 2.57
CA HIS A 297 12.22 15.09 1.17
C HIS A 297 13.32 15.59 0.23
N ILE A 298 13.50 14.88 -0.89
CA ILE A 298 14.40 15.27 -1.98
C ILE A 298 13.64 15.23 -3.29
N GLN A 299 13.96 16.15 -4.20
CA GLN A 299 13.39 16.15 -5.54
C GLN A 299 13.92 14.96 -6.36
N VAL A 300 13.01 14.22 -6.99
CA VAL A 300 13.32 12.94 -7.66
C VAL A 300 14.26 13.12 -8.85
N ASP A 301 14.12 14.21 -9.61
CA ASP A 301 14.89 14.44 -10.84
C ASP A 301 16.39 14.72 -10.59
N GLU A 302 16.74 15.03 -9.34
CA GLU A 302 18.10 15.42 -8.97
C GLU A 302 19.03 14.25 -8.71
N VAL A 303 18.47 13.06 -8.44
CA VAL A 303 19.24 11.86 -8.10
C VAL A 303 18.86 10.69 -9.00
N TRP A 304 19.77 9.73 -9.11
CA TRP A 304 19.44 8.48 -9.78
C TRP A 304 18.31 7.76 -9.05
N THR A 305 17.29 7.33 -9.80
CA THR A 305 16.20 6.51 -9.26
C THR A 305 16.03 5.22 -10.07
N PRO A 306 15.78 4.08 -9.39
CA PRO A 306 15.58 2.80 -10.04
C PRO A 306 14.24 2.78 -10.80
N ARG A 307 14.27 2.26 -12.02
CA ARG A 307 13.09 2.03 -12.85
C ARG A 307 12.58 0.60 -12.62
N VAL A 308 11.33 0.50 -12.16
CA VAL A 308 10.61 -0.77 -12.04
C VAL A 308 9.68 -0.93 -13.22
N GLU A 309 9.79 -2.06 -13.92
CA GLU A 309 8.88 -2.47 -14.98
C GLU A 309 7.94 -3.57 -14.49
N TYR A 310 6.70 -3.55 -14.97
CA TYR A 310 5.65 -4.49 -14.61
C TYR A 310 5.43 -5.45 -15.79
N LEU A 311 6.12 -6.59 -15.80
CA LEU A 311 6.26 -7.42 -17.01
C LEU A 311 4.94 -7.97 -17.54
N ASN A 312 4.07 -8.41 -16.63
CA ASN A 312 2.77 -8.97 -16.95
C ASN A 312 1.63 -7.98 -16.71
N ALA A 313 1.92 -6.68 -16.60
CA ALA A 313 0.87 -5.66 -16.53
C ALA A 313 0.51 -5.14 -17.93
N ASP A 314 -0.75 -4.77 -18.10
CA ASP A 314 -1.21 -4.09 -19.32
C ASP A 314 -0.85 -2.60 -19.26
N PHE A 315 0.31 -2.26 -19.83
CA PHE A 315 0.94 -0.93 -19.75
C PHE A 315 0.03 0.27 -20.01
N PRO A 316 -0.87 0.29 -21.02
CA PRO A 316 -1.76 1.42 -21.28
C PRO A 316 -2.66 1.78 -20.09
N ASN A 317 -2.94 0.82 -19.21
CA ASN A 317 -3.86 0.95 -18.09
C ASN A 317 -3.13 1.01 -16.73
N VAL A 318 -1.82 1.20 -16.73
CA VAL A 318 -1.03 1.38 -15.50
C VAL A 318 -1.09 2.84 -15.08
N HIS A 319 -1.73 3.09 -13.94
CA HIS A 319 -1.79 4.41 -13.33
C HIS A 319 -0.83 4.46 -12.15
N THR A 320 0.05 5.46 -12.13
CA THR A 320 0.98 5.66 -11.01
C THR A 320 0.75 7.02 -10.37
N ASP A 321 0.70 7.04 -9.05
CA ASP A 321 0.44 8.22 -8.24
C ASP A 321 1.34 8.21 -6.99
N GLY A 322 1.48 9.34 -6.31
CA GLY A 322 2.21 9.43 -5.05
C GLY A 322 3.66 9.01 -5.16
N LEU A 323 4.46 9.79 -5.90
CA LEU A 323 5.90 9.63 -5.99
C LEU A 323 6.56 10.47 -4.90
N LEU A 324 7.25 9.82 -3.97
CA LEU A 324 7.93 10.48 -2.86
C LEU A 324 9.33 9.88 -2.67
N LEU A 325 10.33 10.73 -2.61
CA LEU A 325 11.71 10.34 -2.34
C LEU A 325 12.14 10.97 -1.01
N THR A 326 12.57 10.11 -0.08
CA THR A 326 13.05 10.51 1.24
C THR A 326 14.39 9.89 1.56
N VAL A 327 15.11 10.49 2.53
CA VAL A 327 16.33 9.92 3.09
C VAL A 327 16.07 9.44 4.51
N GLY A 328 16.46 8.19 4.79
CA GLY A 328 16.42 7.64 6.14
C GLY A 328 17.67 7.99 6.94
N ARG A 329 17.53 8.61 8.11
CA ARG A 329 18.66 8.83 9.03
C ARG A 329 18.99 7.54 9.78
N ARG A 330 20.17 6.97 9.52
CA ARG A 330 20.64 5.70 10.14
C ARG A 330 22.00 5.82 10.84
N SER A 331 22.73 6.90 10.59
CA SER A 331 24.04 7.15 11.18
C SER A 331 24.09 8.50 11.88
N PRO A 332 25.03 8.69 12.84
CA PRO A 332 25.36 10.02 13.33
C PRO A 332 25.96 10.90 12.21
N PRO A 333 25.88 12.22 12.35
CA PRO A 333 26.52 13.14 11.40
C PRO A 333 28.04 12.98 11.36
N GLU A 334 28.66 13.39 10.25
CA GLU A 334 30.10 13.56 10.13
C GLU A 334 30.60 14.64 11.12
N PRO A 335 31.90 14.61 11.49
CA PRO A 335 32.51 15.68 12.28
C PRO A 335 32.30 17.05 11.61
N ASP A 336 32.00 18.04 12.44
CA ASP A 336 31.75 19.41 12.01
C ASP A 336 33.00 20.05 11.36
N ASP A 337 32.78 20.87 10.33
CA ASP A 337 33.83 21.60 9.63
C ASP A 337 33.80 23.10 10.05
N PRO A 338 34.77 23.55 10.87
CA PRO A 338 34.80 24.93 11.37
C PRO A 338 35.15 25.97 10.30
N SER A 339 35.61 25.54 9.12
CA SER A 339 35.90 26.43 7.98
C SER A 339 34.64 27.02 7.34
N LEU A 340 33.49 26.38 7.55
CA LEU A 340 32.18 26.85 7.10
C LEU A 340 31.53 27.74 8.16
N HIS A 341 30.95 28.85 7.72
CA HIS A 341 30.24 29.78 8.61
C HIS A 341 28.98 29.14 9.23
N SER A 342 28.20 28.43 8.41
CA SER A 342 27.01 27.69 8.85
C SER A 342 27.39 26.41 9.58
N HIS A 343 26.67 26.11 10.66
CA HIS A 343 26.74 24.83 11.34
C HIS A 343 25.67 23.89 10.77
N ASP A 344 26.02 23.15 9.71
CA ASP A 344 25.15 22.16 9.08
C ASP A 344 25.63 20.74 9.38
N GLU A 345 24.74 19.87 9.84
CA GLU A 345 25.04 18.45 10.04
C GLU A 345 25.16 17.73 8.69
N ILE A 346 26.32 17.14 8.39
CA ILE A 346 26.55 16.39 7.15
C ILE A 346 26.39 14.88 7.40
N PHE A 347 25.72 14.19 6.48
CA PHE A 347 25.46 12.75 6.56
C PHE A 347 25.93 12.04 5.30
N GLU A 348 26.65 10.93 5.44
CA GLU A 348 27.13 10.11 4.32
C GLU A 348 26.01 9.31 3.64
N GLY A 349 25.91 9.35 2.30
CA GLY A 349 24.94 8.55 1.55
C GLY A 349 25.24 7.04 1.50
N ALA A 350 26.46 6.63 1.85
CA ALA A 350 26.82 5.21 1.99
C ALA A 350 26.16 4.56 3.23
N LYS A 351 25.85 5.35 4.27
CA LYS A 351 25.29 4.87 5.54
C LYS A 351 23.82 5.22 5.71
N ASN A 352 23.30 6.17 4.94
CA ASN A 352 21.92 6.65 5.03
C ASN A 352 21.19 6.32 3.71
N PRO A 353 20.15 5.46 3.74
CA PRO A 353 19.53 5.00 2.52
C PRO A 353 18.53 6.02 1.96
N LEU A 354 18.46 6.09 0.64
CA LEU A 354 17.33 6.67 -0.09
C LEU A 354 16.14 5.71 -0.02
N GLN A 355 14.95 6.29 0.00
CA GLN A 355 13.68 5.58 0.03
C GLN A 355 12.73 6.19 -1.00
N LEU A 356 12.41 5.43 -2.04
CA LEU A 356 11.45 5.80 -3.07
C LEU A 356 10.13 5.10 -2.79
N TYR A 357 9.13 5.88 -2.38
CA TYR A 357 7.76 5.44 -2.26
C TYR A 357 6.98 5.73 -3.56
N ARG A 358 6.23 4.74 -4.04
CA ARG A 358 5.34 4.88 -5.19
C ARG A 358 4.06 4.08 -5.01
N ARG A 359 2.92 4.68 -5.38
CA ARG A 359 1.63 4.00 -5.47
C ARG A 359 1.27 3.72 -6.92
N VAL A 360 0.75 2.52 -7.17
CA VAL A 360 0.46 2.01 -8.51
C VAL A 360 -0.86 1.27 -8.50
N ASN A 361 -1.72 1.61 -9.46
CA ASN A 361 -2.90 0.85 -9.80
C ASN A 361 -2.69 0.26 -11.18
N ALA A 362 -2.55 -1.07 -11.26
CA ALA A 362 -2.21 -1.76 -12.50
C ALA A 362 -3.03 -3.04 -12.69
N PRO A 363 -3.57 -3.26 -13.90
CA PRO A 363 -4.10 -4.56 -14.31
C PRO A 363 -2.97 -5.52 -14.68
N PHE A 364 -2.87 -6.63 -13.95
CA PHE A 364 -1.93 -7.71 -14.20
C PHE A 364 -2.62 -8.88 -14.88
N SER A 365 -1.98 -9.44 -15.91
CA SER A 365 -2.41 -10.67 -16.55
C SER A 365 -2.20 -11.85 -15.60
N CYS A 366 -3.30 -12.56 -15.32
CA CYS A 366 -3.32 -13.75 -14.49
C CYS A 366 -4.06 -14.86 -15.23
N ASN A 367 -3.32 -15.84 -15.75
CA ASN A 367 -3.91 -16.97 -16.47
C ASN A 367 -4.58 -17.96 -15.48
N MET A 368 -5.83 -17.67 -15.13
CA MET A 368 -6.60 -18.44 -14.16
C MET A 368 -6.97 -19.83 -14.71
N LYS A 369 -6.72 -20.88 -13.92
CA LYS A 369 -7.03 -22.27 -14.27
C LYS A 369 -8.45 -22.61 -13.84
N LEU A 370 -9.41 -22.52 -14.77
CA LEU A 370 -10.84 -22.70 -14.50
C LEU A 370 -11.36 -24.16 -14.60
N GLN A 371 -10.49 -25.17 -14.61
CA GLN A 371 -10.91 -26.57 -14.81
C GLN A 371 -11.90 -27.02 -13.73
N ASN A 372 -11.65 -26.68 -12.47
CA ASN A 372 -12.49 -27.04 -11.33
C ASN A 372 -13.58 -26.00 -11.00
N PHE A 373 -13.85 -25.04 -11.89
CA PHE A 373 -14.82 -23.98 -11.64
C PHE A 373 -16.20 -24.55 -11.23
N PRO A 374 -16.83 -24.05 -10.14
CA PRO A 374 -16.46 -22.90 -9.30
C PRO A 374 -15.70 -23.25 -7.99
N PHE A 375 -15.10 -24.43 -7.89
CA PHE A 375 -14.35 -24.91 -6.71
C PHE A 375 -12.84 -24.75 -6.91
N ASP A 376 -12.44 -23.77 -7.70
CA ASP A 376 -11.08 -23.50 -8.11
C ASP A 376 -10.35 -22.56 -7.14
N THR A 377 -9.05 -22.81 -6.98
CA THR A 377 -8.11 -21.91 -6.33
C THR A 377 -7.20 -21.31 -7.40
N GLN A 378 -7.07 -19.99 -7.42
CA GLN A 378 -6.26 -19.27 -8.39
C GLN A 378 -4.97 -18.76 -7.77
N ARG A 379 -3.88 -18.83 -8.54
CA ARG A 379 -2.57 -18.27 -8.16
C ARG A 379 -2.18 -17.26 -9.21
N CYS A 380 -2.18 -15.98 -8.83
CA CYS A 380 -1.82 -14.88 -9.70
C CYS A 380 -0.43 -14.36 -9.34
N HIS A 381 0.40 -14.16 -10.35
CA HIS A 381 1.77 -13.67 -10.22
C HIS A 381 1.81 -12.19 -10.60
N LEU A 382 2.48 -11.37 -9.82
CA LEU A 382 2.81 -9.99 -10.19
C LEU A 382 4.33 -9.92 -10.35
N LEU A 383 4.79 -9.59 -11.55
CA LEU A 383 6.22 -9.62 -11.88
C LEU A 383 6.76 -8.19 -11.96
N LEU A 384 7.61 -7.81 -11.00
CA LEU A 384 8.27 -6.52 -10.93
C LEU A 384 9.76 -6.69 -11.27
N ARG A 385 10.19 -6.14 -12.41
CA ARG A 385 11.58 -6.20 -12.88
C ARG A 385 12.31 -4.89 -12.61
N LEU A 386 13.55 -4.97 -12.14
CA LEU A 386 14.46 -3.82 -12.13
C LEU A 386 15.06 -3.63 -13.52
N ALA A 387 14.66 -2.57 -14.22
CA ALA A 387 15.05 -2.32 -15.61
C ALA A 387 16.27 -1.39 -15.75
N SER A 388 16.67 -0.69 -14.68
CA SER A 388 17.76 0.29 -14.74
C SER A 388 19.12 -0.30 -15.06
N ALA A 389 19.39 -1.54 -14.64
CA ALA A 389 20.65 -2.22 -14.90
C ALA A 389 20.49 -3.74 -14.81
N ARG A 390 21.47 -4.46 -15.34
CA ARG A 390 21.60 -5.92 -15.24
C ARG A 390 21.77 -6.35 -13.78
N GLN A 391 21.42 -7.60 -13.48
CA GLN A 391 21.46 -8.17 -12.14
C GLN A 391 22.84 -8.09 -11.47
N ASP A 392 23.92 -8.16 -12.26
CA ASP A 392 25.30 -8.03 -11.76
C ASP A 392 25.59 -6.67 -11.10
N PHE A 393 24.83 -5.64 -11.47
CA PHE A 393 24.95 -4.28 -10.95
C PHE A 393 23.80 -3.87 -10.05
N LEU A 394 22.63 -4.51 -10.16
CA LEU A 394 21.41 -4.12 -9.47
C LEU A 394 20.52 -5.31 -9.18
N SER A 395 20.32 -5.64 -7.90
CA SER A 395 19.55 -6.82 -7.50
C SER A 395 18.69 -6.59 -6.27
N TYR A 396 17.53 -7.25 -6.22
CA TYR A 396 16.74 -7.34 -5.00
C TYR A 396 17.47 -8.19 -3.96
N VAL A 397 17.63 -7.67 -2.74
CA VAL A 397 18.27 -8.39 -1.62
C VAL A 397 17.23 -8.73 -0.57
N GLN A 398 16.43 -7.75 -0.15
CA GLN A 398 15.33 -7.97 0.79
C GLN A 398 13.99 -7.70 0.11
N LEU A 399 13.09 -8.69 0.21
CA LEU A 399 11.74 -8.64 -0.33
C LEU A 399 10.75 -8.86 0.81
N ASN A 400 10.00 -7.82 1.15
CA ASN A 400 8.92 -7.91 2.12
C ASN A 400 7.61 -7.62 1.42
N VAL A 401 6.61 -8.46 1.67
CA VAL A 401 5.24 -8.25 1.16
C VAL A 401 4.25 -8.23 2.30
N SER A 402 3.31 -7.30 2.25
CA SER A 402 2.20 -7.22 3.19
C SER A 402 0.89 -6.95 2.46
N TYR A 403 -0.21 -7.46 3.02
CA TYR A 403 -1.55 -7.25 2.52
C TYR A 403 -2.34 -6.45 3.56
N MET A 404 -2.85 -5.28 3.18
CA MET A 404 -3.65 -4.39 4.04
C MET A 404 -5.11 -4.27 3.60
N GLY A 405 -5.50 -4.97 2.53
CA GLY A 405 -6.87 -4.96 2.01
C GLY A 405 -7.84 -5.85 2.79
N GLU A 406 -9.09 -5.88 2.34
CA GLU A 406 -10.12 -6.77 2.87
C GLU A 406 -9.93 -8.21 2.37
N GLN A 407 -9.73 -9.17 3.29
CA GLN A 407 -9.52 -10.58 2.95
C GLN A 407 -10.75 -11.24 2.30
N LEU A 408 -11.96 -10.79 2.66
CA LEU A 408 -13.22 -11.34 2.17
C LEU A 408 -13.79 -10.45 1.07
N LEU A 409 -13.47 -10.78 -0.17
CA LEU A 409 -14.07 -10.13 -1.34
C LEU A 409 -15.47 -10.72 -1.62
N THR A 410 -16.17 -10.13 -2.59
CA THR A 410 -17.49 -10.58 -3.02
C THR A 410 -17.47 -11.98 -3.62
N GLU A 411 -16.55 -12.25 -4.55
CA GLU A 411 -16.43 -13.53 -5.26
C GLU A 411 -15.28 -14.41 -4.79
N TYR A 412 -14.30 -13.83 -4.09
CA TYR A 412 -13.08 -14.52 -3.67
C TYR A 412 -12.75 -14.25 -2.20
N GLU A 413 -11.92 -15.10 -1.64
CA GLU A 413 -11.23 -14.90 -0.38
C GLU A 413 -9.73 -14.88 -0.68
N VAL A 414 -9.06 -13.87 -0.16
CA VAL A 414 -7.62 -13.65 -0.37
C VAL A 414 -6.86 -14.56 0.59
N GLY A 415 -6.08 -15.46 0.03
CA GLY A 415 -5.23 -16.38 0.77
C GLY A 415 -3.88 -15.77 1.13
N GLU A 416 -2.88 -16.64 1.19
CA GLU A 416 -1.49 -16.24 1.43
C GLU A 416 -0.94 -15.43 0.25
N VAL A 417 -0.19 -14.38 0.59
CA VAL A 417 0.59 -13.57 -0.35
C VAL A 417 2.06 -13.81 -0.05
N THR A 418 2.79 -14.32 -1.04
CA THR A 418 4.22 -14.63 -0.92
C THR A 418 5.01 -13.85 -1.94
N VAL A 419 6.29 -13.60 -1.66
CA VAL A 419 7.22 -12.94 -2.58
C VAL A 419 8.48 -13.79 -2.72
N GLN A 420 8.93 -13.94 -3.95
CA GLN A 420 10.16 -14.68 -4.28
C GLN A 420 11.01 -13.86 -5.23
N HIS A 421 12.33 -13.98 -5.07
CA HIS A 421 13.29 -13.44 -6.02
C HIS A 421 13.50 -14.43 -7.16
N ILE A 422 13.35 -13.95 -8.40
CA ILE A 422 13.57 -14.74 -9.61
C ILE A 422 14.62 -14.02 -10.47
N GLN A 423 15.49 -14.83 -11.08
CA GLN A 423 16.47 -14.38 -12.07
C GLN A 423 15.95 -14.72 -13.46
N GLU A 424 15.67 -13.70 -14.27
CA GLU A 424 15.11 -13.87 -15.61
C GLU A 424 15.89 -13.00 -16.59
N GLU A 425 16.45 -13.62 -17.65
CA GLU A 425 17.12 -12.93 -18.77
C GLU A 425 18.11 -11.82 -18.33
N ASP A 426 18.93 -12.13 -17.33
CA ASP A 426 19.94 -11.26 -16.71
C ASP A 426 19.41 -10.09 -15.84
N TYR A 427 18.11 -9.99 -15.61
CA TYR A 427 17.52 -8.99 -14.72
C TYR A 427 16.99 -9.60 -13.42
N SER A 428 17.02 -8.79 -12.36
CA SER A 428 16.45 -9.13 -11.07
C SER A 428 14.94 -8.88 -11.08
N VAL A 429 14.14 -9.93 -10.84
CA VAL A 429 12.67 -9.89 -10.83
C VAL A 429 12.15 -10.29 -9.44
N ALA A 430 11.16 -9.55 -8.95
CA ALA A 430 10.35 -9.93 -7.80
C ALA A 430 9.03 -10.54 -8.29
N ASP A 431 8.79 -11.81 -7.96
CA ASP A 431 7.53 -12.52 -8.21
C ASP A 431 6.68 -12.53 -6.95
N ILE A 432 5.59 -11.76 -6.98
CA ILE A 432 4.59 -11.74 -5.92
C ILE A 432 3.47 -12.70 -6.30
N THR A 433 3.34 -13.80 -5.55
CA THR A 433 2.26 -14.77 -5.75
C THR A 433 1.11 -14.49 -4.79
N ILE A 434 -0.06 -14.23 -5.34
CA ILE A 434 -1.32 -14.02 -4.63
C ILE A 434 -2.20 -15.25 -4.83
N THR A 435 -2.59 -15.89 -3.73
CA THR A 435 -3.56 -17.00 -3.77
C THR A 435 -4.98 -16.47 -3.55
N LEU A 436 -5.93 -16.89 -4.41
CA LEU A 436 -7.33 -16.49 -4.36
C LEU A 436 -8.22 -17.73 -4.30
N TYR A 437 -9.02 -17.86 -3.25
CA TYR A 437 -9.99 -18.93 -3.08
C TYR A 437 -11.37 -18.48 -3.55
N ARG A 438 -12.03 -19.21 -4.45
CA ARG A 438 -13.36 -18.81 -4.94
C ARG A 438 -14.46 -19.12 -3.92
N ARG A 439 -15.37 -18.18 -3.72
CA ARG A 439 -16.58 -18.37 -2.90
C ARG A 439 -17.68 -19.06 -3.71
N PHE A 440 -17.67 -20.40 -3.70
CA PHE A 440 -18.55 -21.21 -4.55
C PHE A 440 -20.05 -21.15 -4.20
N TRP A 441 -20.43 -20.67 -3.01
CA TRP A 441 -21.81 -20.76 -2.49
C TRP A 441 -22.85 -20.09 -3.39
N PHE A 442 -22.50 -18.94 -3.98
CA PHE A 442 -23.38 -18.24 -4.93
C PHE A 442 -23.70 -19.08 -6.17
N TYR A 443 -22.70 -19.78 -6.72
CA TYR A 443 -22.89 -20.67 -7.87
C TYR A 443 -23.68 -21.91 -7.48
N PHE A 444 -23.51 -22.42 -6.25
CA PHE A 444 -24.30 -23.53 -5.73
C PHE A 444 -25.81 -23.20 -5.72
N THR A 445 -26.19 -22.08 -5.13
CA THR A 445 -27.61 -21.68 -5.01
C THR A 445 -28.21 -21.20 -6.32
N SER A 446 -27.45 -20.48 -7.15
CA SER A 446 -27.97 -19.90 -8.40
C SER A 446 -27.92 -20.86 -9.60
N THR A 447 -27.05 -21.88 -9.58
CA THR A 447 -26.91 -22.84 -10.70
C THR A 447 -27.32 -24.25 -10.31
N TYR A 448 -26.69 -24.84 -9.28
CA TYR A 448 -26.92 -26.25 -8.96
C TYR A 448 -28.34 -26.50 -8.44
N VAL A 449 -28.87 -25.63 -7.56
CA VAL A 449 -30.24 -25.80 -7.04
C VAL A 449 -31.31 -25.71 -8.16
N PRO A 450 -31.33 -24.67 -9.03
CA PRO A 450 -32.30 -24.60 -10.13
C PRO A 450 -32.17 -25.73 -11.14
N THR A 451 -30.95 -26.16 -11.49
CA THR A 451 -30.75 -27.30 -12.41
C THR A 451 -31.31 -28.59 -11.83
N VAL A 452 -31.11 -28.85 -10.53
CA VAL A 452 -31.73 -29.99 -9.83
C VAL A 452 -33.25 -29.87 -9.84
N MET A 453 -33.82 -28.69 -9.57
CA MET A 453 -35.27 -28.49 -9.64
C MET A 453 -35.83 -28.76 -11.03
N LEU A 454 -35.18 -28.30 -12.10
CA LEU A 454 -35.58 -28.59 -13.48
C LEU A 454 -35.50 -30.09 -13.81
N MET A 455 -34.46 -30.77 -13.33
CA MET A 455 -34.35 -32.23 -13.47
C MET A 455 -35.45 -32.98 -12.72
N LEU A 456 -35.88 -32.49 -11.55
CA LEU A 456 -37.01 -33.02 -10.78
C LEU A 456 -38.35 -32.78 -11.46
N ILE A 457 -38.58 -31.60 -12.06
CA ILE A 457 -39.79 -31.33 -12.86
C ILE A 457 -39.83 -32.27 -14.08
N SER A 458 -38.70 -32.43 -14.76
CA SER A 458 -38.56 -33.39 -15.85
C SER A 458 -38.80 -34.84 -15.36
N PHE A 459 -38.40 -35.19 -14.14
CA PHE A 459 -38.70 -36.49 -13.53
C PHE A 459 -40.19 -36.65 -13.19
N ALA A 460 -40.86 -35.60 -12.71
CA ALA A 460 -42.29 -35.59 -12.40
C ALA A 460 -43.15 -35.90 -13.65
N SER A 461 -42.67 -35.57 -14.85
CA SER A 461 -43.35 -35.93 -16.11
C SER A 461 -43.57 -37.45 -16.29
N LEU A 462 -42.77 -38.30 -15.64
CA LEU A 462 -42.94 -39.77 -15.64
C LEU A 462 -44.12 -40.25 -14.77
N PHE A 463 -44.66 -39.39 -13.90
CA PHE A 463 -45.82 -39.68 -13.05
C PHE A 463 -47.16 -39.28 -13.68
N CYS A 464 -47.15 -38.40 -14.69
CA CYS A 464 -48.34 -38.08 -15.47
C CYS A 464 -48.98 -39.36 -16.03
N LYS A 465 -50.29 -39.37 -16.28
CA LYS A 465 -50.97 -40.51 -16.92
C LYS A 465 -50.53 -40.68 -18.37
N ARG A 466 -50.56 -41.93 -18.86
CA ARG A 466 -50.07 -42.31 -20.21
C ARG A 466 -50.85 -41.68 -21.35
N GLU A 467 -52.11 -41.37 -21.12
CA GLU A 467 -53.04 -40.83 -22.11
C GLU A 467 -52.70 -39.39 -22.51
N ASN A 468 -52.04 -38.62 -21.63
CA ASN A 468 -51.72 -37.21 -21.86
C ASN A 468 -50.28 -37.06 -22.37
N CYS A 469 -49.99 -37.57 -23.58
CA CYS A 469 -48.66 -37.49 -24.18
C CYS A 469 -48.21 -36.03 -24.39
N ASP A 470 -49.08 -35.19 -24.96
CA ASP A 470 -48.76 -33.81 -25.32
C ASP A 470 -48.23 -33.02 -24.13
N LEU A 471 -48.87 -33.19 -22.96
CA LEU A 471 -48.45 -32.55 -21.72
C LEU A 471 -47.05 -33.01 -21.27
N ARG A 472 -46.75 -34.30 -21.37
CA ARG A 472 -45.46 -34.87 -20.91
C ARG A 472 -44.30 -34.39 -21.77
N VAL A 473 -44.47 -34.44 -23.09
CA VAL A 473 -43.46 -33.99 -24.05
C VAL A 473 -43.26 -32.48 -23.91
N MET A 474 -44.34 -31.71 -23.77
CA MET A 474 -44.24 -30.27 -23.55
C MET A 474 -43.48 -29.92 -22.27
N MET A 475 -43.77 -30.57 -21.14
CA MET A 475 -43.05 -30.37 -19.87
C MET A 475 -41.55 -30.70 -19.99
N ALA A 476 -41.20 -31.78 -20.71
CA ALA A 476 -39.80 -32.17 -20.92
C ALA A 476 -39.07 -31.22 -21.88
N LEU A 477 -39.73 -30.71 -22.92
CA LEU A 477 -39.16 -29.75 -23.86
C LEU A 477 -38.98 -28.36 -23.25
N THR A 478 -39.95 -27.87 -22.45
CA THR A 478 -39.83 -26.57 -21.79
C THR A 478 -38.72 -26.58 -20.75
N THR A 479 -38.60 -27.65 -19.96
CA THR A 479 -37.48 -27.81 -19.01
C THR A 479 -36.13 -27.89 -19.71
N LEU A 480 -36.05 -28.54 -20.88
CA LEU A 480 -34.82 -28.56 -21.70
C LEU A 480 -34.44 -27.16 -22.21
N LEU A 481 -35.41 -26.39 -22.70
CA LEU A 481 -35.19 -25.03 -23.19
C LEU A 481 -34.69 -24.11 -22.07
N VAL A 482 -35.35 -24.15 -20.90
CA VAL A 482 -34.95 -23.35 -19.73
C VAL A 482 -33.54 -23.74 -19.26
N LEU A 483 -33.23 -25.03 -19.22
CA LEU A 483 -31.91 -25.51 -18.84
C LEU A 483 -30.82 -25.06 -19.82
N TYR A 484 -31.08 -25.12 -21.13
CA TYR A 484 -30.13 -24.62 -22.13
C TYR A 484 -29.92 -23.10 -22.03
N ALA A 485 -30.98 -22.33 -21.77
CA ALA A 485 -30.88 -20.90 -21.53
C ALA A 485 -30.00 -20.57 -20.31
N LEU A 486 -30.16 -21.31 -19.21
CA LEU A 486 -29.31 -21.17 -18.02
C LEU A 486 -27.84 -21.49 -18.32
N TYR A 487 -27.57 -22.56 -19.08
CA TYR A 487 -26.22 -22.90 -19.51
C TYR A 487 -25.57 -21.79 -20.33
N GLN A 488 -26.32 -21.19 -21.26
CA GLN A 488 -25.83 -20.06 -22.06
C GLN A 488 -25.50 -18.83 -21.21
N GLN A 489 -26.32 -18.53 -20.20
CA GLN A 489 -26.05 -17.43 -19.26
C GLN A 489 -24.71 -17.63 -18.54
N ILE A 490 -24.44 -18.85 -18.05
CA ILE A 490 -23.20 -19.19 -17.36
C ILE A 490 -22.00 -19.16 -18.32
N SER A 491 -22.15 -19.76 -19.51
CA SER A 491 -21.07 -19.81 -20.49
C SER A 491 -20.67 -18.44 -21.03
N ASN A 492 -21.59 -17.47 -21.04
CA ASN A 492 -21.30 -16.09 -21.46
C ASN A 492 -20.59 -15.27 -20.38
N GLY A 493 -20.79 -15.62 -19.10
CA GLY A 493 -20.12 -14.98 -17.96
C GLY A 493 -18.69 -15.47 -17.71
N LEU A 494 -18.25 -16.50 -18.42
CA LEU A 494 -16.93 -17.10 -18.29
C LEU A 494 -16.11 -16.92 -19.58
N PRO A 495 -14.77 -16.88 -19.49
CA PRO A 495 -13.92 -16.86 -20.68
C PRO A 495 -14.10 -18.15 -21.48
N LYS A 496 -13.97 -18.03 -22.81
CA LYS A 496 -14.05 -19.18 -23.72
C LYS A 496 -12.76 -19.99 -23.63
N THR A 497 -12.81 -21.10 -22.91
CA THR A 497 -11.69 -22.04 -22.75
C THR A 497 -11.85 -23.25 -23.68
N SER A 498 -10.75 -23.83 -24.16
CA SER A 498 -10.77 -25.06 -24.96
C SER A 498 -10.96 -26.33 -24.12
N TYR A 499 -10.58 -26.28 -22.83
CA TYR A 499 -10.79 -27.38 -21.90
C TYR A 499 -12.19 -27.33 -21.27
N VAL A 500 -12.66 -28.52 -20.88
CA VAL A 500 -13.96 -28.73 -20.21
C VAL A 500 -13.86 -28.32 -18.74
N LYS A 501 -14.82 -27.53 -18.27
CA LYS A 501 -14.92 -27.11 -16.85
C LYS A 501 -15.84 -28.05 -16.08
N ALA A 502 -15.67 -28.19 -14.77
CA ALA A 502 -16.54 -29.03 -13.94
C ALA A 502 -18.03 -28.67 -14.09
N ILE A 503 -18.36 -27.37 -14.09
CA ILE A 503 -19.72 -26.88 -14.34
C ILE A 503 -20.27 -27.28 -15.72
N ASP A 504 -19.42 -27.35 -16.76
CA ASP A 504 -19.82 -27.77 -18.11
C ASP A 504 -20.22 -29.25 -18.11
N VAL A 505 -19.49 -30.10 -17.36
CA VAL A 505 -19.82 -31.53 -17.21
C VAL A 505 -21.19 -31.71 -16.54
N TRP A 506 -21.49 -30.95 -15.49
CA TRP A 506 -22.79 -30.99 -14.81
C TRP A 506 -23.93 -30.56 -15.74
N CYS A 507 -23.79 -29.41 -16.41
CA CYS A 507 -24.80 -28.90 -17.34
C CYS A 507 -25.01 -29.84 -18.53
N PHE A 508 -23.93 -30.39 -19.11
CA PHE A 508 -24.01 -31.34 -20.21
C PHE A 508 -24.74 -32.63 -19.81
N PHE A 509 -24.44 -33.16 -18.62
CA PHE A 509 -25.19 -34.29 -18.07
C PHE A 509 -26.68 -33.95 -17.89
N ALA A 510 -27.01 -32.81 -17.29
CA ALA A 510 -28.41 -32.42 -17.08
C ALA A 510 -29.18 -32.28 -18.42
N ILE A 511 -28.55 -31.69 -19.45
CA ILE A 511 -29.15 -31.52 -20.78
C ILE A 511 -29.39 -32.89 -21.44
N THR A 512 -28.38 -33.76 -21.46
CA THR A 512 -28.51 -35.11 -22.04
C THR A 512 -29.50 -35.99 -21.26
N PHE A 513 -29.57 -35.83 -19.94
CA PHE A 513 -30.52 -36.51 -19.08
C PHE A 513 -31.98 -36.11 -19.35
N ILE A 514 -32.25 -34.83 -19.60
CA ILE A 514 -33.60 -34.40 -20.01
C ILE A 514 -33.90 -34.81 -21.46
N PHE A 515 -32.92 -34.73 -22.36
CA PHE A 515 -33.07 -35.12 -23.75
C PHE A 515 -33.44 -36.61 -23.91
N THR A 516 -32.78 -37.50 -23.16
CA THR A 516 -33.13 -38.94 -23.15
C THR A 516 -34.57 -39.19 -22.67
N LYS A 517 -35.08 -38.39 -21.72
CA LYS A 517 -36.49 -38.44 -21.29
C LYS A 517 -37.45 -37.98 -22.38
N VAL A 518 -37.10 -36.94 -23.15
CA VAL A 518 -37.90 -36.50 -24.31
C VAL A 518 -38.03 -37.65 -25.32
N ILE A 519 -36.91 -38.29 -25.67
CA ILE A 519 -36.91 -39.47 -26.55
C ILE A 519 -37.79 -40.58 -25.96
N PHE A 520 -37.65 -40.87 -24.66
CA PHE A 520 -38.46 -41.89 -23.99
C PHE A 520 -39.96 -41.60 -24.09
N HIS A 521 -40.39 -40.35 -23.88
CA HIS A 521 -41.81 -39.97 -24.03
C HIS A 521 -42.32 -40.18 -25.46
N VAL A 522 -41.53 -39.80 -26.47
CA VAL A 522 -41.87 -40.02 -27.89
C VAL A 522 -41.99 -41.50 -28.21
N VAL A 523 -41.04 -42.33 -27.75
CA VAL A 523 -41.08 -43.79 -27.97
C VAL A 523 -42.31 -44.42 -27.33
N ILE A 524 -42.65 -44.02 -26.10
CA ILE A 524 -43.86 -44.50 -25.42
C ILE A 524 -45.12 -44.11 -26.19
N ASP A 525 -45.19 -42.89 -26.70
CA ASP A 525 -46.33 -42.42 -27.49
C ASP A 525 -46.51 -43.23 -28.78
N VAL A 526 -45.43 -43.42 -29.55
CA VAL A 526 -45.45 -44.25 -30.77
C VAL A 526 -45.89 -45.68 -30.45
N ALA A 527 -45.34 -46.29 -29.39
CA ALA A 527 -45.72 -47.63 -28.96
C ALA A 527 -47.20 -47.74 -28.56
N VAL A 528 -47.75 -46.69 -27.94
CA VAL A 528 -49.17 -46.59 -27.59
C VAL A 528 -50.02 -46.44 -28.84
N ARG A 529 -49.69 -45.55 -29.79
CA ARG A 529 -50.42 -45.38 -31.05
C ARG A 529 -50.47 -46.67 -31.87
N VAL A 530 -49.35 -47.39 -31.98
CA VAL A 530 -49.29 -48.71 -32.65
C VAL A 530 -50.23 -49.70 -31.96
N SER A 531 -50.21 -49.75 -30.63
CA SER A 531 -51.08 -50.65 -29.84
C SER A 531 -52.58 -50.34 -30.03
N TYR A 532 -52.97 -49.05 -30.09
CA TYR A 532 -54.34 -48.64 -30.39
C TYR A 532 -54.74 -48.95 -31.84
N GLY A 533 -53.83 -48.74 -32.81
CA GLY A 533 -54.05 -49.07 -34.22
C GLY A 533 -54.32 -50.56 -34.46
N VAL A 534 -53.57 -51.44 -33.79
CA VAL A 534 -53.78 -52.90 -33.83
C VAL A 534 -55.11 -53.29 -33.17
N ARG A 535 -55.49 -52.67 -32.05
CA ARG A 535 -56.81 -52.90 -31.39
C ARG A 535 -57.99 -52.46 -32.25
N ARG A 536 -57.89 -51.31 -32.93
CA ARG A 536 -58.95 -50.82 -33.84
C ARG A 536 -59.17 -51.77 -35.01
N LYS A 537 -58.09 -52.27 -35.64
CA LYS A 537 -58.18 -53.29 -36.70
C LYS A 537 -58.83 -54.60 -36.19
N ARG A 538 -58.50 -55.03 -34.97
CA ARG A 538 -59.07 -56.24 -34.35
C ARG A 538 -60.56 -56.11 -34.01
N HIS A 539 -60.99 -54.96 -33.49
CA HIS A 539 -62.41 -54.69 -33.22
C HIS A 539 -63.24 -54.57 -34.50
N VAL A 540 -62.69 -53.96 -35.56
CA VAL A 540 -63.35 -53.89 -36.87
C VAL A 540 -63.49 -55.29 -37.50
N SER A 541 -62.45 -56.14 -37.43
CA SER A 541 -62.53 -57.52 -37.93
C SER A 541 -63.53 -58.39 -37.15
N ILE A 542 -63.67 -58.19 -35.83
CA ILE A 542 -64.65 -58.92 -35.02
C ILE A 542 -66.08 -58.44 -35.31
N GLY A 543 -66.28 -57.13 -35.53
CA GLY A 543 -67.58 -56.58 -35.93
C GLY A 543 -68.04 -57.06 -37.32
N LEU A 544 -67.12 -57.17 -38.28
CA LEU A 544 -67.37 -57.75 -39.61
C LEU A 544 -67.76 -59.23 -39.53
N ASN A 545 -67.09 -60.01 -38.67
CA ASN A 545 -67.43 -61.43 -38.48
C ASN A 545 -68.78 -61.66 -37.79
N GLN A 546 -69.21 -60.77 -36.89
CA GLN A 546 -70.55 -60.83 -36.28
C GLN A 546 -71.67 -60.48 -37.26
N GLN A 547 -71.45 -59.53 -38.18
CA GLN A 547 -72.41 -59.25 -39.25
C GLN A 547 -72.54 -60.42 -40.24
N GLN A 548 -71.43 -61.10 -40.56
CA GLN A 548 -71.46 -62.32 -41.38
C GLN A 548 -72.21 -63.47 -40.70
N GLN A 549 -72.05 -63.68 -39.39
CA GLN A 549 -72.81 -64.70 -38.65
C GLN A 549 -74.31 -64.40 -38.57
N GLN A 550 -74.72 -63.13 -38.48
CA GLN A 550 -76.14 -62.75 -38.54
C GLN A 550 -76.75 -62.92 -39.95
N GLN A 551 -75.98 -62.69 -41.02
CA GLN A 551 -76.44 -62.98 -42.39
C GLN A 551 -76.56 -64.49 -42.65
N GLN A 552 -75.67 -65.31 -42.09
CA GLN A 552 -75.71 -66.77 -42.25
C GLN A 552 -76.88 -67.40 -41.47
N HIS A 553 -77.23 -66.87 -40.29
CA HIS A 553 -78.45 -67.26 -39.58
C HIS A 553 -79.75 -66.81 -40.29
N ARG A 554 -79.74 -65.69 -41.02
CA ARG A 554 -80.89 -65.20 -41.81
C ARG A 554 -81.06 -65.94 -43.15
N SER A 555 -79.99 -66.57 -43.64
CA SER A 555 -79.98 -67.44 -44.82
C SER A 555 -80.45 -68.86 -44.47
N ASN A 556 -79.99 -69.44 -43.35
CA ASN A 556 -80.45 -70.77 -42.89
C ASN A 556 -81.92 -70.79 -42.42
N SER A 557 -82.51 -69.66 -42.03
CA SER A 557 -83.94 -69.58 -41.72
C SER A 557 -84.84 -69.45 -42.95
N LYS A 558 -84.28 -69.25 -44.15
CA LYS A 558 -85.03 -69.13 -45.41
C LYS A 558 -85.03 -70.39 -46.29
N GLU A 559 -84.27 -71.41 -45.93
CA GLU A 559 -84.26 -72.72 -46.61
C GLU A 559 -84.96 -73.86 -45.83
N ARG A 560 -85.48 -73.57 -44.63
CA ARG A 560 -86.18 -74.56 -43.78
C ARG A 560 -87.60 -74.14 -43.37
N VAL A 561 -88.32 -73.51 -44.29
CA VAL A 561 -89.76 -73.25 -44.22
C VAL A 561 -90.35 -73.52 -45.60
N ASN A 562 -90.42 -74.80 -45.96
CA ASN A 562 -91.23 -75.36 -47.05
C ASN A 562 -91.33 -76.88 -46.84
N SER A 563 -91.82 -77.31 -45.68
CA SER A 563 -92.36 -78.66 -45.52
C SER A 563 -93.01 -78.80 -44.14
N TRP A 564 -94.30 -79.16 -44.15
CA TRP A 564 -95.16 -79.60 -43.04
C TRP A 564 -95.85 -78.51 -42.20
N GLU A 565 -97.10 -78.25 -42.61
CA GLU A 565 -98.23 -77.97 -41.72
C GLU A 565 -98.63 -79.22 -40.93
N ASP A 566 -99.31 -78.98 -39.80
CA ASP A 566 -99.97 -79.90 -38.85
C ASP A 566 -99.11 -80.66 -37.82
N GLU A 567 -98.98 -80.11 -36.60
CA GLU A 567 -99.68 -80.59 -35.39
C GLU A 567 -99.38 -79.70 -34.15
N ILE A 568 -100.32 -79.67 -33.21
CA ILE A 568 -100.47 -78.71 -32.10
C ILE A 568 -99.88 -79.24 -30.77
N GLU A 569 -99.50 -78.30 -29.89
CA GLU A 569 -99.37 -78.36 -28.41
C GLU A 569 -98.12 -78.95 -27.71
N LYS A 570 -97.31 -78.05 -27.09
CA LYS A 570 -97.06 -77.95 -25.63
C LYS A 570 -96.16 -76.75 -25.25
N ILE A 571 -96.63 -75.95 -24.28
CA ILE A 571 -96.08 -74.71 -23.67
C ILE A 571 -95.21 -75.13 -22.43
N PRO A 572 -94.13 -74.44 -21.90
CA PRO A 572 -94.10 -73.01 -21.51
C PRO A 572 -92.76 -72.20 -21.53
N ARG A 573 -92.97 -70.85 -21.51
CA ARG A 573 -92.18 -69.73 -20.94
C ARG A 573 -90.65 -69.86 -20.79
N LEU A 574 -89.89 -68.99 -21.48
CA LEU A 574 -88.54 -68.61 -21.05
C LEU A 574 -88.29 -67.10 -21.15
N SER A 575 -87.85 -66.55 -20.02
CA SER A 575 -87.48 -65.16 -19.76
C SER A 575 -86.40 -64.61 -20.68
N LEU A 576 -86.55 -63.34 -21.06
CA LEU A 576 -85.51 -62.50 -21.63
C LEU A 576 -84.34 -62.38 -20.63
N ARG A 577 -83.19 -63.00 -20.93
CA ARG A 577 -81.90 -62.65 -20.31
C ARG A 577 -81.04 -61.96 -21.36
N LEU A 578 -80.81 -60.65 -21.17
CA LEU A 578 -79.71 -59.94 -21.78
C LEU A 578 -78.39 -60.61 -21.33
N PRO A 579 -77.47 -60.99 -22.23
CA PRO A 579 -76.11 -61.28 -21.83
C PRO A 579 -75.40 -59.94 -21.57
N THR A 580 -75.27 -59.58 -20.29
CA THR A 580 -74.22 -58.68 -19.80
C THR A 580 -72.86 -59.34 -20.05
N ASN A 581 -72.33 -59.18 -21.25
CA ASN A 581 -70.96 -59.58 -21.55
C ASN A 581 -70.00 -58.53 -20.99
N ARG A 582 -69.69 -58.66 -19.69
CA ARG A 582 -68.59 -57.97 -19.04
C ARG A 582 -67.31 -58.62 -19.57
N SER A 583 -66.65 -57.95 -20.52
CA SER A 583 -65.36 -58.36 -21.07
C SER A 583 -64.27 -58.29 -19.98
N THR A 584 -64.08 -59.39 -19.27
CA THR A 584 -62.87 -59.70 -18.52
C THR A 584 -61.75 -60.03 -19.50
N THR A 585 -61.16 -59.02 -20.13
CA THR A 585 -59.90 -59.15 -20.90
C THR A 585 -59.12 -57.84 -20.98
N THR A 586 -59.29 -56.96 -19.98
CA THR A 586 -58.58 -55.67 -19.88
C THR A 586 -57.32 -55.71 -19.01
N THR A 587 -57.00 -56.82 -18.33
CA THR A 587 -55.97 -56.84 -17.26
C THR A 587 -54.55 -57.26 -17.69
N THR A 588 -54.34 -58.00 -18.77
CA THR A 588 -52.99 -58.54 -19.09
C THR A 588 -52.09 -57.56 -19.86
N THR A 589 -52.62 -56.83 -20.85
CA THR A 589 -51.83 -55.82 -21.63
C THR A 589 -51.62 -54.47 -20.93
N THR A 590 -52.47 -54.08 -19.98
CA THR A 590 -52.26 -52.89 -19.13
C THR A 590 -51.09 -53.13 -18.15
N ASN A 591 -50.89 -54.37 -17.73
CA ASN A 591 -49.87 -54.75 -16.75
C ASN A 591 -48.44 -54.67 -17.32
N ASN A 592 -48.18 -55.19 -18.53
CA ASN A 592 -46.84 -55.11 -19.15
C ASN A 592 -46.42 -53.67 -19.46
N ASN A 593 -47.39 -52.84 -19.83
CA ASN A 593 -47.15 -51.44 -20.14
C ASN A 593 -46.83 -50.61 -18.88
N ASN A 594 -47.54 -50.84 -17.77
CA ASN A 594 -47.23 -50.17 -16.49
C ASN A 594 -45.85 -50.56 -15.96
N LYS A 595 -45.39 -51.80 -16.20
CA LYS A 595 -44.03 -52.24 -15.84
C LYS A 595 -42.94 -51.39 -16.53
N VAL A 596 -43.10 -51.02 -17.80
CA VAL A 596 -42.11 -50.18 -18.52
C VAL A 596 -41.95 -48.80 -17.87
N MET A 597 -43.04 -48.18 -17.43
CA MET A 597 -42.99 -46.88 -16.76
C MET A 597 -42.32 -46.98 -15.38
N VAL A 598 -42.56 -48.07 -14.64
CA VAL A 598 -41.92 -48.32 -13.33
C VAL A 598 -40.42 -48.57 -13.50
N MET A 599 -40.03 -49.38 -14.48
CA MET A 599 -38.61 -49.63 -14.81
C MET A 599 -37.90 -48.33 -15.21
N ALA A 600 -38.54 -47.48 -16.03
CA ALA A 600 -37.98 -46.19 -16.41
C ALA A 600 -37.77 -45.27 -15.20
N ARG A 601 -38.74 -45.20 -14.27
CA ARG A 601 -38.59 -44.42 -13.03
C ARG A 601 -37.36 -44.85 -12.24
N ILE A 602 -37.22 -46.15 -12.00
CA ILE A 602 -36.07 -46.72 -11.26
C ILE A 602 -34.76 -46.46 -12.02
N GLY A 603 -34.74 -46.71 -13.33
CA GLY A 603 -33.56 -46.50 -14.18
C GLY A 603 -33.06 -45.06 -14.15
N TYR A 604 -33.95 -44.08 -14.37
CA TYR A 604 -33.58 -42.66 -14.33
C TYR A 604 -33.15 -42.21 -12.93
N THR A 605 -33.75 -42.72 -11.86
CA THR A 605 -33.28 -42.41 -10.49
C THR A 605 -31.89 -42.96 -10.22
N VAL A 606 -31.61 -44.19 -10.65
CA VAL A 606 -30.30 -44.83 -10.43
C VAL A 606 -29.22 -44.09 -11.20
N VAL A 607 -29.45 -43.78 -12.48
CA VAL A 607 -28.49 -43.03 -13.31
C VAL A 607 -28.17 -41.66 -12.70
N PHE A 608 -29.19 -40.94 -12.21
CA PHE A 608 -28.99 -39.64 -11.56
C PHE A 608 -28.17 -39.77 -10.27
N VAL A 609 -28.53 -40.71 -9.39
CA VAL A 609 -27.83 -40.89 -8.11
C VAL A 609 -26.38 -41.31 -8.33
N VAL A 610 -26.12 -42.25 -9.25
CA VAL A 610 -24.76 -42.70 -9.58
C VAL A 610 -23.93 -41.54 -10.12
N PHE A 611 -24.47 -40.76 -11.08
CA PHE A 611 -23.77 -39.60 -11.61
C PHE A 611 -23.50 -38.55 -10.52
N ALA A 612 -24.50 -38.21 -9.70
CA ALA A 612 -24.34 -37.22 -8.65
C ALA A 612 -23.26 -37.62 -7.64
N VAL A 613 -23.24 -38.89 -7.21
CA VAL A 613 -22.22 -39.40 -6.30
C VAL A 613 -20.83 -39.31 -6.95
N VAL A 614 -20.66 -39.79 -8.17
CA VAL A 614 -19.36 -39.75 -8.87
C VAL A 614 -18.89 -38.31 -9.09
N TYR A 615 -19.78 -37.42 -9.51
CA TYR A 615 -19.49 -36.01 -9.76
C TYR A 615 -18.99 -35.32 -8.49
N TRP A 616 -19.76 -35.42 -7.39
CA TRP A 616 -19.39 -34.78 -6.14
C TRP A 616 -18.12 -35.38 -5.51
N LEU A 617 -17.89 -36.69 -5.70
CA LEU A 617 -16.67 -37.35 -5.24
C LEU A 617 -15.44 -36.81 -5.99
N ILE A 618 -15.52 -36.68 -7.31
CA ILE A 618 -14.43 -36.09 -8.13
C ILE A 618 -14.20 -34.62 -7.75
N VAL A 619 -15.27 -33.84 -7.58
CA VAL A 619 -15.16 -32.44 -7.18
C VAL A 619 -14.46 -32.33 -5.82
N LEU A 620 -14.93 -33.06 -4.80
CA LEU A 620 -14.36 -32.99 -3.45
C LEU A 620 -12.91 -33.48 -3.37
N LEU A 621 -12.51 -34.46 -4.20
CA LEU A 621 -11.12 -34.92 -4.26
C LEU A 621 -10.15 -33.90 -4.86
N ASN A 622 -10.67 -33.00 -5.70
CA ASN A 622 -9.88 -32.00 -6.41
C ASN A 622 -9.94 -30.60 -5.77
N VAL A 623 -10.60 -30.47 -4.61
CA VAL A 623 -10.55 -29.24 -3.80
C VAL A 623 -9.29 -29.30 -2.96
N ASP A 624 -8.29 -28.53 -3.36
CA ASP A 624 -7.14 -28.22 -2.51
C ASP A 624 -7.63 -27.30 -1.39
N TYR A 625 -7.74 -27.84 -0.17
CA TYR A 625 -8.04 -27.08 1.05
C TYR A 625 -6.85 -26.25 1.51
#